data_AF-A0A194Q491-F1
#
_entry.id   AF-A0A194Q491-F1
#
_cell.length_a   1.000
_cell.length_b   1.000
_cell.length_c   1.000
_cell.angle_alpha   90.00
_cell.angle_beta   90.00
_cell.angle_gamma   90.00
#
_symmetry.space_group_name_H-M   'P 1'
#
loop_
_entity.id
_entity.type
_entity.pdbx_description
1 polymer ?
#
loop_
_entity_poly.entity_id
_entity_poly.type
_entity_poly.pdbx_seq_one_letter_code
_entity_poly.pdbx_strand_id
1 'polypeptide(L)'
;MNVLSEPIAAPFRQRLLNSVDIWHISAPGQGIDPSLHNLNTAAPFLILHNRHRTPDTGHDKCRQQSPPSPRTHASSVSWIRHRDLHILTVGGYTYTSDQRFQATHSPHTDDWTLQVKWAQQRDAGVYECQVSTQPVRSFFVTLHVVDCDEIYQRMFSDAVPSARILGGPDLHVDIGSTINLTCLIQFSPEPPAYIFWYHEDEVSGRKVISYDSSRGGVSVVTEKGAATTSYLLVQDAAPADSGRYSCSPSNAEVASVRVHVLNGERPAAMQTGSAGLSDSWGCLAVLLAAAALHARLLRAALAS
;
A
#
# COMPACT_ATOMS: atom_id res chain seq x y z
N MET A 1 6.73 -33.64 11.91
CA MET A 1 6.05 -32.69 11.01
C MET A 1 6.54 -31.30 11.37
N ASN A 2 7.40 -30.77 10.52
CA ASN A 2 8.00 -29.43 10.57
C ASN A 2 7.09 -28.48 9.75
N VAL A 3 6.76 -27.27 10.26
CA VAL A 3 7.33 -25.95 9.84
C VAL A 3 6.87 -25.56 8.42
N LEU A 4 6.35 -24.37 8.08
CA LEU A 4 5.97 -23.10 8.70
C LEU A 4 5.22 -22.35 7.57
N SER A 5 4.30 -21.44 7.91
CA SER A 5 4.37 -20.03 7.48
C SER A 5 3.09 -19.30 7.90
N GLU A 6 3.18 -18.59 9.03
CA GLU A 6 2.27 -17.48 9.34
C GLU A 6 2.72 -16.23 8.59
N PRO A 7 1.79 -15.36 8.15
CA PRO A 7 2.16 -14.06 7.60
C PRO A 7 2.56 -13.10 8.73
N ILE A 8 3.77 -12.56 8.63
CA ILE A 8 4.31 -11.54 9.53
C ILE A 8 3.59 -10.21 9.24
N ALA A 9 2.48 -9.99 9.94
CA ALA A 9 1.97 -8.65 10.22
C ALA A 9 2.48 -8.27 11.62
N ALA A 10 3.70 -7.74 11.70
CA ALA A 10 4.22 -7.24 12.96
C ALA A 10 3.42 -5.98 13.37
N PRO A 11 2.88 -5.92 14.60
CA PRO A 11 2.14 -4.77 15.08
C PRO A 11 3.14 -3.70 15.52
N PHE A 12 3.05 -2.50 14.96
CA PHE A 12 3.74 -1.32 15.52
C PHE A 12 2.99 -0.86 16.78
N ARG A 13 3.07 -1.67 17.84
CA ARG A 13 2.71 -1.29 19.21
C ARG A 13 3.92 -0.61 19.84
N GLN A 14 4.14 0.67 19.52
CA GLN A 14 4.97 1.52 20.37
C GLN A 14 4.04 2.20 21.38
N ARG A 15 4.07 1.68 22.61
CA ARG A 15 3.45 2.27 23.79
C ARG A 15 4.17 3.59 24.10
N LEU A 16 3.69 4.71 23.56
CA LEU A 16 3.94 6.04 24.11
C LEU A 16 2.75 6.37 25.02
N LEU A 17 3.03 6.44 26.32
CA LEU A 17 2.12 6.97 27.31
C LEU A 17 1.85 8.45 26.99
N ASN A 18 0.57 8.83 27.07
CA ASN A 18 -0.03 10.17 26.99
C ASN A 18 -0.59 10.59 25.61
N SER A 19 -1.89 10.35 25.45
CA SER A 19 -2.92 11.13 24.72
C SER A 19 -2.64 11.64 23.29
N VAL A 20 -3.43 11.15 22.32
CA VAL A 20 -4.20 11.89 21.28
C VAL A 20 -4.39 10.97 20.06
N ASP A 21 -5.65 10.63 19.75
CA ASP A 21 -6.03 9.77 18.62
C ASP A 21 -6.00 10.49 17.26
N ILE A 22 -5.69 9.70 16.23
CA ILE A 22 -5.47 10.00 14.81
C ILE A 22 -6.76 10.48 14.07
N TRP A 23 -6.61 11.39 13.10
CA TRP A 23 -7.67 11.97 12.25
C TRP A 23 -8.03 11.12 11.02
N HIS A 24 -9.31 11.10 10.64
CA HIS A 24 -9.78 10.56 9.35
C HIS A 24 -9.31 11.44 8.18
N ILE A 25 -8.65 10.84 7.18
CA ILE A 25 -8.64 11.36 5.82
C ILE A 25 -9.99 10.93 5.20
N SER A 26 -10.94 11.84 5.02
CA SER A 26 -12.11 11.57 4.19
C SER A 26 -11.70 11.72 2.72
N ALA A 27 -11.48 10.61 2.02
CA ALA A 27 -11.54 10.61 0.56
C ALA A 27 -12.97 10.97 0.12
N PRO A 28 -13.18 11.65 -1.02
CA PRO A 28 -14.50 11.85 -1.57
C PRO A 28 -14.99 10.49 -2.08
N GLY A 29 -15.91 9.84 -1.37
CA GLY A 29 -16.29 8.47 -1.74
C GLY A 29 -17.32 7.79 -0.88
N GLN A 30 -18.45 8.43 -0.59
CA GLN A 30 -19.72 7.70 -0.54
C GLN A 30 -20.80 8.56 -1.22
N GLY A 31 -21.01 8.29 -2.51
CA GLY A 31 -22.18 8.76 -3.27
C GLY A 31 -21.97 9.96 -4.19
N ILE A 32 -20.98 9.93 -5.09
CA ILE A 32 -20.92 10.92 -6.20
C ILE A 32 -21.04 10.19 -7.54
N ASP A 33 -21.95 10.72 -8.36
CA ASP A 33 -22.29 10.35 -9.74
C ASP A 33 -21.04 10.16 -10.64
N PRO A 34 -20.95 9.07 -11.43
CA PRO A 34 -19.80 8.76 -12.28
C PRO A 34 -19.58 9.71 -13.48
N SER A 35 -20.36 10.78 -13.64
CA SER A 35 -20.25 11.71 -14.77
C SER A 35 -19.32 12.93 -14.56
N LEU A 36 -18.71 13.11 -13.37
CA LEU A 36 -17.79 14.23 -13.09
C LEU A 36 -16.30 13.82 -13.12
N HIS A 37 -15.85 13.27 -14.26
CA HIS A 37 -14.42 13.14 -14.58
C HIS A 37 -13.89 14.45 -15.17
N ASN A 38 -13.72 15.48 -14.33
CA ASN A 38 -12.75 16.53 -14.55
C ASN A 38 -12.76 17.43 -13.33
N LEU A 39 -11.73 17.36 -12.48
CA LEU A 39 -11.32 18.42 -11.56
C LEU A 39 -10.15 17.95 -10.68
N ASN A 40 -9.01 18.64 -10.81
CA ASN A 40 -7.84 18.61 -9.94
C ASN A 40 -8.14 19.11 -8.49
N THR A 41 -9.17 18.61 -7.81
CA THR A 41 -9.60 19.12 -6.48
C THR A 41 -9.77 18.07 -5.39
N ALA A 42 -9.26 16.85 -5.56
CA ALA A 42 -9.19 15.88 -4.46
C ALA A 42 -7.99 16.17 -3.54
N ALA A 43 -8.06 17.28 -2.80
CA ALA A 43 -7.17 17.51 -1.66
C ALA A 43 -7.49 16.53 -0.53
N PRO A 44 -6.51 15.98 0.19
CA PRO A 44 -6.74 15.56 1.55
C PRO A 44 -7.10 16.80 2.39
N PHE A 45 -8.28 16.80 3.00
CA PHE A 45 -8.67 17.78 4.03
C PHE A 45 -8.37 17.16 5.40
N LEU A 46 -7.76 17.94 6.30
CA LEU A 46 -7.65 17.54 7.70
C LEU A 46 -8.82 18.15 8.46
N ILE A 47 -9.55 17.28 9.15
CA ILE A 47 -10.66 17.68 10.01
C ILE A 47 -10.20 17.60 11.45
N LEU A 48 -10.29 18.71 12.18
CA LEU A 48 -9.99 18.77 13.61
C LEU A 48 -11.30 18.60 14.42
N HIS A 49 -11.55 17.41 14.96
CA HIS A 49 -12.61 17.07 15.94
C HIS A 49 -12.09 16.60 17.31
N ASN A 50 -12.18 17.38 18.37
CA ASN A 50 -11.76 16.90 19.70
C ASN A 50 -12.47 15.56 20.09
N ARG A 51 -11.77 14.42 20.04
CA ARG A 51 -12.33 13.07 20.33
C ARG A 51 -12.02 12.61 21.75
N HIS A 52 -11.77 13.53 22.68
CA HIS A 52 -11.60 13.12 24.06
C HIS A 52 -12.96 12.78 24.68
N ARG A 53 -13.21 11.48 24.87
CA ARG A 53 -14.21 10.99 25.82
C ARG A 53 -13.41 10.36 26.97
N THR A 54 -13.00 11.17 27.94
CA THR A 54 -12.46 10.67 29.20
C THR A 54 -13.62 10.13 30.04
N PRO A 55 -13.60 8.86 30.50
CA PRO A 55 -14.72 8.27 31.26
C PRO A 55 -15.07 9.03 32.54
N ASP A 56 -14.11 9.74 33.14
CA ASP A 56 -14.26 10.30 34.49
C ASP A 56 -14.31 11.84 34.57
N THR A 57 -14.36 12.57 33.44
CA THR A 57 -14.42 14.05 33.49
C THR A 57 -15.39 14.75 32.53
N GLY A 58 -16.16 14.04 31.70
CA GLY A 58 -17.33 14.61 31.00
C GLY A 58 -17.09 15.91 30.21
N HIS A 59 -15.88 16.16 29.70
CA HIS A 59 -15.59 17.33 28.88
C HIS A 59 -15.83 17.00 27.42
N ASP A 60 -17.01 17.37 26.95
CA ASP A 60 -17.47 17.25 25.58
C ASP A 60 -16.57 18.03 24.59
N LYS A 61 -16.75 17.67 23.32
CA LYS A 61 -16.31 18.38 22.11
C LYS A 61 -16.51 19.90 22.21
N CYS A 62 -16.02 20.65 21.20
CA CYS A 62 -16.39 22.05 20.96
C CYS A 62 -17.89 22.22 20.75
N ARG A 63 -18.62 22.19 21.85
CA ARG A 63 -20.07 22.11 21.90
C ARG A 63 -20.58 23.28 22.68
N GLN A 64 -21.60 23.92 22.14
CA GLN A 64 -22.35 24.89 22.89
C GLN A 64 -23.23 24.14 23.90
N GLN A 65 -22.79 24.04 25.16
CA GLN A 65 -23.66 23.55 26.23
C GLN A 65 -24.74 24.60 26.49
N SER A 66 -25.98 24.35 26.07
CA SER A 66 -27.12 25.22 26.36
C SER A 66 -27.71 24.89 27.74
N PRO A 67 -27.88 25.87 28.68
CA PRO A 67 -28.76 25.70 29.83
C PRO A 67 -30.20 26.22 29.52
N PRO A 68 -31.22 25.70 30.23
CA PRO A 68 -32.62 26.03 30.01
C PRO A 68 -32.92 27.40 30.64
N SER A 69 -32.76 28.49 29.90
CA SER A 69 -33.31 29.78 30.34
C SER A 69 -33.58 30.73 29.17
N PRO A 70 -34.73 31.43 29.16
CA PRO A 70 -35.11 32.34 28.08
C PRO A 70 -34.39 33.72 28.12
N ARG A 71 -33.30 33.86 28.90
CA ARG A 71 -32.62 35.14 29.14
C ARG A 71 -31.11 35.14 28.90
N THR A 72 -30.52 34.08 28.34
CA THR A 72 -29.09 34.02 28.04
C THR A 72 -28.82 34.24 26.55
N HIS A 73 -27.94 35.20 26.23
CA HIS A 73 -27.42 35.38 24.87
C HIS A 73 -26.82 34.07 24.34
N ALA A 74 -27.00 33.79 23.05
CA ALA A 74 -26.42 32.61 22.42
C ALA A 74 -24.88 32.69 22.50
N SER A 75 -24.25 31.77 23.23
CA SER A 75 -22.79 31.63 23.24
C SER A 75 -22.26 31.37 21.83
N SER A 76 -21.15 32.01 21.47
CA SER A 76 -20.46 31.80 20.19
C SER A 76 -19.23 30.90 20.41
N VAL A 77 -18.87 30.13 19.38
CA VAL A 77 -17.65 29.32 19.37
C VAL A 77 -16.62 29.97 18.46
N SER A 78 -15.41 30.16 18.95
CA SER A 78 -14.31 30.75 18.18
C SER A 78 -13.15 29.76 18.06
N TRP A 79 -12.49 29.72 16.91
CA TRP A 79 -11.26 28.96 16.72
C TRP A 79 -10.08 29.92 16.65
N ILE A 80 -9.04 29.63 17.43
CA ILE A 80 -7.86 30.48 17.61
C ILE A 80 -6.62 29.61 17.39
N ARG A 81 -5.65 30.13 16.64
CA ARG A 81 -4.35 29.49 16.47
C ARG A 81 -3.43 29.94 17.60
N HIS A 82 -2.94 29.01 18.41
CA HIS A 82 -2.30 29.37 19.68
C HIS A 82 -0.87 29.91 19.53
N ARG A 83 -0.14 29.55 18.45
CA ARG A 83 1.24 30.01 18.24
C ARG A 83 1.38 31.53 18.09
N ASP A 84 0.35 32.18 17.60
CA ASP A 84 0.30 33.61 17.27
C ASP A 84 -1.00 34.29 17.72
N LEU A 85 -1.82 33.58 18.49
CA LEU A 85 -3.12 34.01 19.01
C LEU A 85 -4.06 34.57 17.92
N HIS A 86 -3.92 34.07 16.69
CA HIS A 86 -4.70 34.57 15.56
C HIS A 86 -6.10 33.93 15.57
N ILE A 87 -7.13 34.77 15.57
CA ILE A 87 -8.51 34.32 15.47
C ILE A 87 -8.75 33.82 14.04
N LEU A 88 -9.10 32.55 13.91
CA LEU A 88 -9.39 31.92 12.62
C LEU A 88 -10.86 32.10 12.26
N THR A 89 -11.76 31.78 13.19
CA THR A 89 -13.20 31.85 12.96
C THR A 89 -13.94 32.27 14.23
N VAL A 90 -15.13 32.86 14.05
CA VAL A 90 -16.11 33.12 15.11
C VAL A 90 -17.48 32.67 14.60
N GLY A 91 -18.04 31.66 15.23
CA GLY A 91 -19.16 30.91 14.69
C GLY A 91 -18.83 30.41 13.28
N GLY A 92 -19.78 30.57 12.35
CA GLY A 92 -19.59 30.22 10.94
C GLY A 92 -18.80 31.27 10.13
N TYR A 93 -18.47 32.42 10.74
CA TYR A 93 -17.74 33.48 10.07
C TYR A 93 -16.22 33.23 10.14
N THR A 94 -15.55 33.32 9.00
CA THR A 94 -14.08 33.17 8.92
C THR A 94 -13.43 34.55 9.06
N TYR A 95 -12.62 34.72 10.10
CA TYR A 95 -11.96 35.99 10.44
C TYR A 95 -10.58 36.12 9.78
N THR A 96 -9.86 35.01 9.65
CA THR A 96 -8.59 34.98 8.92
C THR A 96 -8.80 35.22 7.42
N SER A 97 -7.81 35.82 6.76
CA SER A 97 -7.78 35.96 5.30
C SER A 97 -7.39 34.66 4.57
N ASP A 98 -6.85 33.66 5.29
CA ASP A 98 -6.49 32.37 4.71
C ASP A 98 -7.74 31.51 4.47
N GLN A 99 -8.16 31.43 3.20
CA GLN A 99 -9.39 30.76 2.75
C GLN A 99 -9.41 29.24 3.03
N ARG A 100 -8.28 28.66 3.42
CA ARG A 100 -8.17 27.24 3.78
C ARG A 100 -8.80 26.92 5.12
N PHE A 101 -8.92 27.88 6.03
CA PHE A 101 -9.55 27.68 7.33
C PHE A 101 -11.04 27.97 7.24
N GLN A 102 -11.88 27.00 7.63
CA GLN A 102 -13.33 27.15 7.63
C GLN A 102 -13.92 26.46 8.86
N ALA A 103 -14.92 27.06 9.48
CA ALA A 103 -15.66 26.43 10.57
C ALA A 103 -17.00 25.90 10.06
N THR A 104 -17.37 24.71 10.51
CA THR A 104 -18.66 24.09 10.18
C THR A 104 -19.38 23.71 11.47
N HIS A 105 -20.66 24.06 11.54
CA HIS A 105 -21.57 23.70 12.62
C HIS A 105 -22.43 22.52 12.19
N SER A 106 -22.51 21.50 13.05
CA SER A 106 -23.46 20.40 12.89
C SER A 106 -24.72 20.71 13.70
N PRO A 107 -25.86 21.08 13.06
CA PRO A 107 -27.06 21.48 13.79
C PRO A 107 -27.66 20.37 14.66
N HIS A 108 -27.37 19.10 14.32
CA HIS A 108 -27.94 17.94 15.00
C HIS A 108 -27.18 17.58 16.28
N THR A 109 -25.86 17.82 16.31
CA THR A 109 -25.01 17.50 17.46
C THR A 109 -24.58 18.73 18.25
N ASP A 110 -24.76 19.92 17.67
CA ASP A 110 -24.25 21.20 18.16
C ASP A 110 -22.71 21.26 18.26
N ASP A 111 -22.06 20.46 17.42
CA ASP A 111 -20.60 20.36 17.35
C ASP A 111 -20.04 21.38 16.35
N TRP A 112 -19.00 22.10 16.77
CA TRP A 112 -18.23 22.99 15.91
C TRP A 112 -16.91 22.32 15.51
N THR A 113 -16.63 22.35 14.21
CA THR A 113 -15.45 21.71 13.62
C THR A 113 -14.65 22.71 12.80
N LEU A 114 -13.34 22.76 13.02
CA LEU A 114 -12.42 23.51 12.16
C LEU A 114 -11.93 22.59 11.03
N GLN A 115 -12.12 23.03 9.80
CA GLN A 115 -11.61 22.39 8.60
C GLN A 115 -10.39 23.18 8.10
N VAL A 116 -9.31 22.44 7.79
CA VAL A 116 -8.10 23.02 7.20
C VAL A 116 -7.86 22.36 5.83
N LYS A 117 -8.04 23.16 4.77
CA LYS A 117 -7.82 22.73 3.38
C LYS A 117 -6.34 22.71 3.04
N TRP A 118 -5.89 21.69 2.31
CA TRP A 118 -4.50 21.58 1.85
C TRP A 118 -3.52 21.83 3.01
N ALA A 119 -3.71 21.09 4.11
CA ALA A 119 -2.93 21.29 5.31
C ALA A 119 -1.45 21.01 5.03
N GLN A 120 -0.58 21.87 5.55
CA GLN A 120 0.85 21.80 5.35
C GLN A 120 1.56 21.59 6.68
N GLN A 121 2.82 21.16 6.66
CA GLN A 121 3.59 20.94 7.88
C GLN A 121 3.62 22.19 8.79
N ARG A 122 3.62 23.37 8.18
CA ARG A 122 3.54 24.65 8.89
C ARG A 122 2.22 24.90 9.62
N ASP A 123 1.15 24.16 9.33
CA ASP A 123 -0.13 24.32 10.03
C ASP A 123 -0.17 23.48 11.31
N ALA A 124 0.77 22.54 11.49
CA ALA A 124 0.86 21.75 12.71
C ALA A 124 1.06 22.65 13.95
N GLY A 125 0.45 22.26 15.06
CA GLY A 125 0.50 23.01 16.32
C GLY A 125 -0.82 23.02 17.08
N VAL A 126 -0.88 23.81 18.14
CA VAL A 126 -2.04 23.89 19.02
C VAL A 126 -3.05 24.91 18.51
N TYR A 127 -4.31 24.48 18.48
CA TYR A 127 -5.50 25.28 18.19
C TYR A 127 -6.38 25.30 19.43
N GLU A 128 -6.97 26.45 19.70
CA GLU A 128 -7.91 26.63 20.79
C GLU A 128 -9.30 26.83 20.23
N CYS A 129 -10.25 26.14 20.83
CA CYS A 129 -11.66 26.31 20.61
C CYS A 129 -12.26 26.95 21.86
N GLN A 130 -12.78 28.15 21.69
CA GLN A 130 -13.23 29.00 22.77
C GLN A 130 -14.75 29.19 22.70
N VAL A 131 -15.45 28.88 23.79
CA VAL A 131 -16.90 29.13 23.93
C VAL A 131 -17.09 30.37 24.79
N SER A 132 -17.87 31.35 24.28
CA SER A 132 -18.09 32.66 24.93
C SER A 132 -19.06 32.60 26.13
N THR A 133 -18.92 31.60 26.99
CA THR A 133 -19.62 31.51 28.28
C THR A 133 -19.02 32.48 29.30
N GLN A 134 -19.69 32.65 30.45
CA GLN A 134 -19.15 33.37 31.60
C GLN A 134 -18.97 32.38 32.77
N PRO A 135 -17.73 32.02 33.15
CA PRO A 135 -16.44 32.36 32.53
C PRO A 135 -16.24 31.67 31.17
N VAL A 136 -15.29 32.17 30.38
CA VAL A 136 -14.94 31.62 29.06
C VAL A 136 -14.43 30.19 29.22
N ARG A 137 -14.87 29.29 28.33
CA ARG A 137 -14.40 27.90 28.29
C ARG A 137 -13.51 27.67 27.08
N SER A 138 -12.34 27.08 27.31
CA SER A 138 -11.32 26.84 26.28
C SER A 138 -11.01 25.35 26.16
N PHE A 139 -10.89 24.87 24.92
CA PHE A 139 -10.53 23.50 24.57
C PHE A 139 -9.35 23.52 23.60
N PHE A 140 -8.25 22.87 23.98
CA PHE A 140 -7.04 22.85 23.16
C PHE A 140 -6.97 21.56 22.33
N VAL A 141 -6.60 21.68 21.07
CA VAL A 141 -6.47 20.60 20.09
C VAL A 141 -5.12 20.73 19.39
N THR A 142 -4.32 19.67 19.39
CA THR A 142 -3.05 19.65 18.65
C THR A 142 -3.26 19.05 17.26
N LEU A 143 -2.97 19.83 16.21
CA LEU A 143 -2.91 19.35 14.84
C LEU A 143 -1.53 18.76 14.57
N HIS A 144 -1.49 17.47 14.23
CA HIS A 144 -0.33 16.84 13.64
C HIS A 144 -0.55 16.73 12.14
N VAL A 145 0.41 17.27 11.37
CA VAL A 145 0.49 17.06 9.92
C VAL A 145 1.64 16.09 9.70
N VAL A 146 1.39 15.05 8.92
CA VAL A 146 2.34 14.00 8.60
C VAL A 146 2.57 14.03 7.10
N ASP A 147 3.80 14.32 6.70
CA ASP A 147 4.24 14.16 5.33
C ASP A 147 4.70 12.71 5.14
N CYS A 148 3.92 11.92 4.41
CA CYS A 148 4.21 10.51 4.17
C CYS A 148 5.45 10.31 3.29
N ASP A 149 5.80 11.28 2.44
CA ASP A 149 7.02 11.20 1.61
C ASP A 149 8.26 11.32 2.50
N GLU A 150 8.25 12.21 3.50
CA GLU A 150 9.36 12.38 4.44
C GLU A 150 9.53 11.15 5.36
N ILE A 151 8.44 10.55 5.84
CA ILE A 151 8.50 9.32 6.65
C ILE A 151 9.01 8.13 5.84
N TYR A 152 8.53 7.95 4.61
CA TYR A 152 8.99 6.88 3.73
C TYR A 152 10.48 7.03 3.40
N GLN A 153 10.92 8.24 3.05
CA GLN A 153 12.34 8.49 2.78
C GLN A 153 13.23 8.26 3.99
N ARG A 154 12.81 8.63 5.21
CA ARG A 154 13.60 8.38 6.42
C ARG A 154 13.67 6.90 6.78
N MET A 155 12.54 6.21 6.69
CA MET A 155 12.46 4.79 7.07
C MET A 155 13.21 3.86 6.10
N PHE A 156 13.40 4.30 4.85
CA PHE A 156 14.09 3.53 3.81
C PHE A 156 15.34 4.25 3.25
N SER A 157 15.92 5.20 3.98
CA SER A 157 17.13 5.94 3.54
C SER A 157 18.35 5.03 3.34
N ASP A 158 18.42 3.91 4.08
CA ASP A 158 19.46 2.89 3.94
C ASP A 158 19.11 1.80 2.91
N ALA A 159 17.91 1.84 2.31
CA ALA A 159 17.51 0.84 1.32
C ALA A 159 18.17 1.14 -0.03
N VAL A 160 18.72 0.09 -0.66
CA VAL A 160 19.30 0.20 -2.00
C VAL A 160 18.16 0.40 -3.02
N PRO A 161 18.20 1.45 -3.86
CA PRO A 161 17.23 1.63 -4.94
C PRO A 161 17.22 0.42 -5.86
N SER A 162 16.05 -0.17 -6.09
CA SER A 162 15.92 -1.40 -6.88
C SER A 162 14.68 -1.39 -7.75
N ALA A 163 14.77 -1.92 -8.96
CA ALA A 163 13.61 -2.25 -9.78
C ALA A 163 12.96 -3.55 -9.30
N ARG A 164 11.66 -3.69 -9.55
CA ARG A 164 10.92 -4.94 -9.35
C ARG A 164 9.86 -5.11 -10.43
N ILE A 165 9.90 -6.23 -11.15
CA ILE A 165 8.86 -6.55 -12.15
C ILE A 165 7.74 -7.34 -11.45
N LEU A 166 6.51 -6.88 -11.59
CA LEU A 166 5.34 -7.53 -11.00
C LEU A 166 5.05 -8.87 -11.71
N GLY A 167 4.65 -9.87 -10.93
CA GLY A 167 4.29 -11.19 -11.46
C GLY A 167 5.47 -12.10 -11.81
N GLY A 168 6.72 -11.68 -11.59
CA GLY A 168 7.89 -12.55 -11.75
C GLY A 168 8.03 -13.63 -10.65
N PRO A 169 9.01 -14.54 -10.77
CA PRO A 169 10.12 -14.54 -11.75
C PRO A 169 9.78 -15.15 -13.12
N ASP A 170 8.67 -15.87 -13.23
CA ASP A 170 8.21 -16.53 -14.46
C ASP A 170 6.76 -16.13 -14.77
N LEU A 171 6.52 -15.66 -16.00
CA LEU A 171 5.22 -15.27 -16.53
C LEU A 171 4.85 -16.13 -17.72
N HIS A 172 3.58 -16.50 -17.81
CA HIS A 172 3.05 -17.31 -18.89
C HIS A 172 1.95 -16.53 -19.61
N VAL A 173 2.06 -16.44 -20.93
CA VAL A 173 1.21 -15.59 -21.76
C VAL A 173 0.77 -16.42 -22.97
N ASP A 174 -0.52 -16.40 -23.31
CA ASP A 174 -1.01 -17.14 -24.48
C ASP A 174 -0.61 -16.44 -25.78
N ILE A 175 -0.37 -17.21 -26.84
CA ILE A 175 -0.12 -16.69 -28.19
C ILE A 175 -1.24 -15.73 -28.64
N GLY A 176 -0.86 -14.63 -29.29
CA GLY A 176 -1.77 -13.59 -29.77
C GLY A 176 -2.28 -12.60 -28.70
N SER A 177 -2.00 -12.84 -27.43
CA SER A 177 -2.35 -11.91 -26.35
C SER A 177 -1.32 -10.78 -26.20
N THR A 178 -1.52 -9.88 -25.23
CA THR A 178 -0.59 -8.76 -24.99
C THR A 178 0.26 -9.05 -23.76
N ILE A 179 1.59 -9.04 -23.92
CA ILE A 179 2.54 -9.06 -22.80
C ILE A 179 2.53 -7.67 -22.17
N ASN A 180 2.19 -7.58 -20.88
CA ASN A 180 2.21 -6.34 -20.11
C ASN A 180 3.10 -6.50 -18.88
N LEU A 181 4.33 -6.00 -18.96
CA LEU A 181 5.28 -6.04 -17.86
C LEU A 181 5.30 -4.71 -17.12
N THR A 182 4.97 -4.75 -15.84
CA THR A 182 5.01 -3.58 -14.95
C THR A 182 6.26 -3.62 -14.09
N CYS A 183 7.16 -2.67 -14.28
CA CYS A 183 8.37 -2.47 -13.50
C CYS A 183 8.20 -1.31 -12.52
N LEU A 184 8.30 -1.59 -11.23
CA LEU A 184 8.27 -0.60 -10.16
C LEU A 184 9.69 -0.25 -9.71
N ILE A 185 10.00 1.04 -9.62
CA ILE A 185 11.25 1.52 -9.04
C ILE A 185 11.01 1.86 -7.58
N GLN A 186 11.69 1.14 -6.68
CA GLN A 186 11.52 1.26 -5.23
C GLN A 186 12.73 1.95 -4.60
N PHE A 187 12.48 2.68 -3.53
CA PHE A 187 13.51 3.33 -2.68
C PHE A 187 14.44 4.32 -3.42
N SER A 188 14.10 4.70 -4.65
CA SER A 188 14.84 5.71 -5.39
C SER A 188 14.47 7.11 -4.88
N PRO A 189 15.42 7.92 -4.40
CA PRO A 189 15.14 9.26 -3.85
C PRO A 189 14.67 10.23 -4.94
N GLU A 190 15.10 10.00 -6.18
CA GLU A 190 14.70 10.78 -7.35
C GLU A 190 14.27 9.84 -8.50
N PRO A 191 13.39 10.30 -9.40
CA PRO A 191 13.01 9.52 -10.58
C PRO A 191 14.24 9.23 -11.48
N PRO A 192 14.38 8.01 -12.03
CA PRO A 192 15.43 7.69 -13.00
C PRO A 192 15.42 8.65 -14.21
N ALA A 193 16.59 8.98 -14.74
CA ALA A 193 16.73 9.77 -15.96
C ALA A 193 16.22 9.00 -17.19
N TYR A 194 16.43 7.68 -17.20
CA TYR A 194 15.93 6.76 -18.21
C TYR A 194 15.70 5.38 -17.62
N ILE A 195 14.86 4.59 -18.30
CA ILE A 195 14.62 3.18 -18.01
C ILE A 195 14.70 2.42 -19.34
N PHE A 196 15.63 1.48 -19.44
CA PHE A 196 15.75 0.62 -20.61
C PHE A 196 15.13 -0.74 -20.34
N TRP A 197 14.40 -1.25 -21.33
CA TRP A 197 13.96 -2.63 -21.36
C TRP A 197 14.86 -3.44 -22.28
N TYR A 198 15.29 -4.60 -21.79
CA TYR A 198 16.06 -5.58 -22.56
C TYR A 198 15.22 -6.83 -22.73
N HIS A 199 15.32 -7.44 -23.90
CA HIS A 199 14.83 -8.79 -24.17
C HIS A 199 16.03 -9.66 -24.54
N GLU A 200 16.08 -10.85 -23.96
CA GLU A 200 17.11 -11.84 -24.21
C GLU A 200 16.45 -13.18 -24.53
N ASP A 201 16.58 -13.58 -25.79
CA ASP A 201 16.19 -14.89 -26.28
C ASP A 201 17.45 -15.71 -26.63
N GLU A 202 17.28 -17.02 -26.85
CA GLU A 202 18.39 -17.94 -27.11
C GLU A 202 19.06 -17.73 -28.47
N VAL A 203 18.36 -17.11 -29.43
CA VAL A 203 18.79 -16.98 -30.83
C VAL A 203 19.51 -15.65 -31.08
N SER A 204 18.97 -14.55 -30.56
CA SER A 204 19.42 -13.18 -30.81
C SER A 204 20.24 -12.59 -29.66
N GLY A 205 20.25 -13.26 -28.51
CA GLY A 205 20.94 -12.80 -27.30
C GLY A 205 20.27 -11.57 -26.68
N ARG A 206 21.00 -10.85 -25.82
CA ARG A 206 20.45 -9.68 -25.11
C ARG A 206 20.43 -8.45 -26.03
N LYS A 207 19.23 -7.91 -26.26
CA LYS A 207 18.99 -6.71 -27.08
C LYS A 207 18.14 -5.68 -26.35
N VAL A 208 18.39 -4.40 -26.59
CA VAL A 208 17.50 -3.31 -26.14
C VAL A 208 16.19 -3.37 -26.93
N ILE A 209 15.07 -3.33 -26.24
CA ILE A 209 13.76 -3.26 -26.88
C ILE A 209 13.60 -1.88 -27.52
N SER A 210 13.29 -1.87 -28.82
CA SER A 210 13.07 -0.66 -29.58
C SER A 210 11.59 -0.47 -29.90
N TYR A 211 11.09 0.76 -29.72
CA TYR A 211 9.72 1.14 -30.04
C TYR A 211 9.45 1.25 -31.55
N ASP A 212 10.50 1.39 -32.36
CA ASP A 212 10.46 1.46 -33.83
C ASP A 212 10.64 0.08 -34.49
N SER A 213 10.48 -1.01 -33.73
CA SER A 213 10.69 -2.36 -34.26
C SER A 213 9.82 -2.63 -35.50
N SER A 214 10.38 -3.34 -36.47
CA SER A 214 9.69 -3.71 -37.72
C SER A 214 8.42 -4.53 -37.50
N ARG A 215 8.27 -5.15 -36.32
CA ARG A 215 7.07 -5.88 -35.93
C ARG A 215 5.89 -4.95 -35.62
N GLY A 216 6.15 -3.75 -35.10
CA GLY A 216 5.11 -2.90 -34.51
C GLY A 216 4.52 -3.50 -33.22
N GLY A 217 3.60 -2.77 -32.59
CA GLY A 217 2.89 -3.24 -31.39
C GLY A 217 3.72 -3.29 -30.10
N VAL A 218 4.93 -2.71 -30.10
CA VAL A 218 5.78 -2.57 -28.90
C VAL A 218 5.70 -1.13 -28.41
N SER A 219 5.33 -0.94 -27.14
CA SER A 219 5.32 0.39 -26.51
C SER A 219 5.88 0.34 -25.10
N VAL A 220 6.55 1.42 -24.71
CA VAL A 220 7.06 1.64 -23.36
C VAL A 220 6.46 2.92 -22.83
N VAL A 221 5.79 2.84 -21.69
CA VAL A 221 5.19 3.99 -21.00
C VAL A 221 5.86 4.12 -19.63
N THR A 222 6.34 5.31 -19.29
CA THR A 222 6.93 5.56 -17.97
C THR A 222 6.14 6.66 -17.27
N GLU A 223 5.59 6.31 -16.11
CA GLU A 223 4.87 7.22 -15.23
C GLU A 223 5.79 7.64 -14.10
N LYS A 224 6.00 8.96 -13.98
CA LYS A 224 6.75 9.57 -12.88
C LYS A 224 5.74 10.07 -11.85
N GLY A 225 5.53 9.28 -10.79
CA GLY A 225 4.70 9.65 -9.63
C GLY A 225 5.51 9.59 -8.33
N ALA A 226 4.84 9.33 -7.20
CA ALA A 226 5.50 9.09 -5.90
C ALA A 226 6.48 7.90 -5.96
N ALA A 227 6.19 6.91 -6.80
CA ALA A 227 7.14 5.92 -7.29
C ALA A 227 7.15 5.95 -8.82
N THR A 228 8.30 5.71 -9.43
CA THR A 228 8.39 5.60 -10.90
C THR A 228 7.97 4.21 -11.35
N THR A 229 7.06 4.13 -12.32
CA THR A 229 6.59 2.86 -12.89
C THR A 229 6.81 2.87 -14.39
N SER A 230 7.39 1.79 -14.93
CA SER A 230 7.56 1.58 -16.37
C SER A 230 6.73 0.38 -16.82
N TYR A 231 5.95 0.55 -17.87
CA TYR A 231 5.14 -0.47 -18.50
C TYR A 231 5.72 -0.80 -19.86
N LEU A 232 6.07 -2.06 -20.08
CA LEU A 232 6.38 -2.60 -21.40
C LEU A 232 5.17 -3.38 -21.93
N LEU A 233 4.66 -2.96 -23.07
CA LEU A 233 3.55 -3.60 -23.77
C LEU A 233 4.06 -4.18 -25.09
N VAL A 234 3.83 -5.48 -25.29
CA VAL A 234 4.12 -6.18 -26.55
C VAL A 234 2.84 -6.87 -27.01
N GLN A 235 2.26 -6.38 -28.10
CA GLN A 235 1.01 -6.89 -28.67
C GLN A 235 1.25 -8.14 -29.54
N ASP A 236 0.21 -8.95 -29.72
CA ASP A 236 0.21 -10.14 -30.59
C ASP A 236 1.36 -11.11 -30.25
N ALA A 237 1.43 -11.53 -28.99
CA ALA A 237 2.52 -12.34 -28.45
C ALA A 237 2.81 -13.56 -29.32
N ALA A 238 4.07 -13.73 -29.73
CA ALA A 238 4.54 -14.83 -30.56
C ALA A 238 5.54 -15.70 -29.77
N PRO A 239 5.76 -16.98 -30.13
CA PRO A 239 6.75 -17.83 -29.47
C PRO A 239 8.16 -17.22 -29.41
N ALA A 240 8.54 -16.43 -30.42
CA ALA A 240 9.81 -15.70 -30.48
C ALA A 240 9.96 -14.60 -29.41
N ASP A 241 8.87 -14.17 -28.79
CA ASP A 241 8.89 -13.21 -27.68
C ASP A 241 9.23 -13.85 -26.34
N SER A 242 9.23 -15.19 -26.28
CA SER A 242 9.66 -15.91 -25.09
C SER A 242 11.12 -15.57 -24.79
N GLY A 243 11.44 -15.38 -23.52
CA GLY A 243 12.79 -14.99 -23.14
C GLY A 243 12.84 -14.23 -21.82
N ARG A 244 14.03 -13.72 -21.49
CA ARG A 244 14.27 -12.93 -20.30
C ARG A 244 14.11 -11.45 -20.60
N TYR A 245 13.12 -10.84 -19.98
CA TYR A 245 12.90 -9.40 -20.01
C TYR A 245 13.57 -8.75 -18.81
N SER A 246 14.30 -7.66 -19.00
CA SER A 246 14.98 -6.94 -17.91
C SER A 246 14.68 -5.45 -17.95
N CYS A 247 14.24 -4.91 -16.81
CA CYS A 247 14.00 -3.49 -16.57
C CYS A 247 15.22 -2.88 -15.91
N SER A 248 15.88 -1.95 -16.60
CA SER A 248 17.15 -1.35 -16.22
C SER A 248 17.03 0.17 -16.08
N PRO A 249 16.73 0.68 -14.88
CA PRO A 249 16.74 2.11 -14.59
C PRO A 249 18.17 2.67 -14.48
N SER A 250 18.33 4.00 -14.59
CA SER A 250 19.64 4.67 -14.52
C SER A 250 20.23 4.76 -13.11
N ASN A 251 19.42 4.64 -12.06
CA ASN A 251 19.79 4.91 -10.66
C ASN A 251 19.31 3.83 -9.67
N ALA A 252 18.98 2.63 -10.15
CA ALA A 252 18.52 1.53 -9.32
C ALA A 252 18.98 0.18 -9.89
N GLU A 253 18.99 -0.86 -9.04
CA GLU A 253 19.31 -2.22 -9.46
C GLU A 253 18.31 -2.76 -10.48
N VAL A 254 18.80 -3.62 -11.38
CA VAL A 254 18.02 -4.21 -12.49
C VAL A 254 17.13 -5.33 -12.00
N ALA A 255 15.90 -5.41 -12.52
CA ALA A 255 15.02 -6.55 -12.33
C ALA A 255 14.82 -7.32 -13.63
N SER A 256 14.68 -8.64 -13.53
CA SER A 256 14.41 -9.51 -14.69
C SER A 256 13.26 -10.47 -14.42
N VAL A 257 12.53 -10.81 -15.47
CA VAL A 257 11.45 -11.81 -15.49
C VAL A 257 11.59 -12.68 -16.74
N ARG A 258 11.29 -13.96 -16.64
CA ARG A 258 11.22 -14.86 -17.81
C ARG A 258 9.77 -14.96 -18.27
N VAL A 259 9.52 -14.69 -19.54
CA VAL A 259 8.19 -14.80 -20.16
C VAL A 259 8.18 -16.02 -21.06
N HIS A 260 7.13 -16.82 -20.93
CA HIS A 260 6.87 -18.02 -21.72
C HIS A 260 5.60 -17.80 -22.52
N VAL A 261 5.70 -17.79 -23.85
CA VAL A 261 4.52 -17.71 -24.73
C VAL A 261 4.03 -19.10 -25.05
N LEU A 262 2.80 -19.42 -24.61
CA LEU A 262 2.19 -20.73 -24.76
C LEU A 262 1.42 -20.80 -26.08
N ASN A 263 1.67 -21.85 -26.88
CA ASN A 263 0.72 -22.26 -27.91
C ASN A 263 -0.53 -22.79 -27.20
N GLY A 264 -1.72 -22.38 -27.61
CA GLY A 264 -3.01 -22.65 -26.95
C GLY A 264 -3.43 -24.12 -26.76
N GLU A 265 -2.51 -25.06 -26.83
CA GLU A 265 -2.65 -26.41 -26.30
C GLU A 265 -2.41 -26.35 -24.78
N ARG A 266 -3.52 -26.35 -24.04
CA ARG A 266 -3.64 -26.50 -22.58
C ARG A 266 -2.33 -27.00 -21.94
N PRO A 267 -1.67 -26.24 -21.05
CA PRO A 267 -0.54 -26.79 -20.30
C PRO A 267 -1.10 -27.96 -19.50
N ALA A 268 -0.75 -29.18 -19.92
CA ALA A 268 -1.09 -30.37 -19.20
C ALA A 268 -0.54 -30.17 -17.79
N ALA A 269 -1.43 -30.17 -16.80
CA ALA A 269 -1.05 -30.25 -15.41
C ALA A 269 -0.02 -31.37 -15.30
N MET A 270 1.20 -31.01 -14.93
CA MET A 270 2.29 -31.96 -14.72
C MET A 270 1.95 -32.75 -13.44
N GLN A 271 1.03 -33.70 -13.56
CA GLN A 271 0.83 -34.77 -12.61
C GLN A 271 1.72 -35.94 -13.05
N THR A 272 3.04 -35.78 -12.94
CA THR A 272 3.92 -36.96 -12.85
C THR A 272 3.85 -37.45 -11.40
N GLY A 273 2.75 -38.13 -11.11
CA GLY A 273 2.50 -38.84 -9.85
C GLY A 273 2.00 -40.25 -10.10
N SER A 274 2.23 -40.83 -11.27
CA SER A 274 2.15 -42.28 -11.47
C SER A 274 3.50 -42.88 -11.08
N ALA A 275 3.72 -43.05 -9.78
CA ALA A 275 4.57 -44.14 -9.34
C ALA A 275 3.91 -45.41 -9.89
N GLY A 276 4.46 -45.94 -10.99
CA GLY A 276 4.12 -47.26 -11.44
C GLY A 276 4.27 -48.19 -10.24
N LEU A 277 3.18 -48.84 -9.86
CA LEU A 277 3.21 -49.98 -8.95
C LEU A 277 3.95 -51.10 -9.69
N SER A 278 5.27 -50.99 -9.71
CA SER A 278 6.20 -52.00 -10.16
C SER A 278 6.20 -53.09 -9.10
N ASP A 279 5.29 -54.03 -9.27
CA ASP A 279 5.41 -55.44 -8.90
C ASP A 279 6.19 -55.70 -7.59
N SER A 280 5.65 -55.20 -6.48
CA SER A 280 6.19 -55.36 -5.12
C SER A 280 6.14 -56.80 -4.60
N TRP A 281 5.57 -57.73 -5.36
CA TRP A 281 5.44 -59.12 -4.94
C TRP A 281 6.77 -59.89 -5.02
N GLY A 282 7.60 -59.61 -6.03
CA GLY A 282 8.91 -60.25 -6.19
C GLY A 282 9.88 -59.92 -5.05
N CYS A 283 9.93 -58.65 -4.63
CA CYS A 283 10.81 -58.21 -3.54
C CYS A 283 10.39 -58.77 -2.17
N LEU A 284 9.08 -58.85 -1.90
CA LEU A 284 8.56 -59.49 -0.68
C LEU A 284 8.90 -60.97 -0.63
N ALA A 285 8.81 -61.69 -1.75
CA ALA A 285 9.17 -63.10 -1.81
C ALA A 285 10.66 -63.34 -1.52
N VAL A 286 11.56 -62.51 -2.07
CA VAL A 286 13.01 -62.62 -1.83
C VAL A 286 13.36 -62.32 -0.36
N LEU A 287 12.75 -61.31 0.25
CA LEU A 287 12.99 -60.97 1.66
C LEU A 287 12.49 -62.08 2.60
N LEU A 288 11.33 -62.67 2.32
CA LEU A 288 10.82 -63.80 3.11
C LEU A 288 11.70 -65.05 2.94
N ALA A 289 12.20 -65.32 1.74
CA ALA A 289 13.11 -66.43 1.50
C ALA A 289 14.46 -66.24 2.23
N ALA A 290 15.02 -65.02 2.19
CA ALA A 290 16.25 -64.68 2.91
C ALA A 290 16.07 -64.79 4.42
N ALA A 291 14.95 -64.30 4.97
CA ALA A 291 14.64 -64.41 6.39
C ALA A 291 14.47 -65.88 6.82
N ALA A 292 13.81 -66.71 6.01
CA ALA A 292 13.65 -68.14 6.28
C ALA A 292 15.00 -68.89 6.25
N LEU A 293 15.89 -68.54 5.30
CA LEU A 293 17.23 -69.11 5.22
C LEU A 293 18.06 -68.70 6.45
N HIS A 294 17.98 -67.44 6.86
CA HIS A 294 18.72 -66.95 8.01
C HIS A 294 18.24 -67.61 9.32
N ALA A 295 16.93 -67.80 9.48
CA ALA A 295 16.36 -68.52 10.62
C ALA A 295 16.78 -70.00 10.66
N ARG A 296 16.90 -70.65 9.50
CA ARG A 296 17.41 -72.04 9.42
C ARG A 296 18.88 -72.13 9.80
N LEU A 297 19.71 -71.20 9.34
CA LEU A 297 21.13 -71.14 9.70
C LEU A 297 21.33 -70.86 11.21
N LEU A 298 20.55 -69.95 11.78
CA LEU A 298 20.57 -69.69 13.23
C LEU A 298 20.14 -70.91 14.04
N ARG A 299 19.12 -71.65 13.60
CA ARG A 299 18.72 -72.91 14.25
C ARG A 299 19.81 -73.99 14.14
N ALA A 300 20.50 -74.09 13.01
CA ALA A 300 21.60 -75.03 12.85
C ALA A 300 22.80 -74.68 13.74
N ALA A 301 23.10 -73.39 13.93
CA ALA A 301 24.18 -72.92 14.80
C ALA A 301 23.89 -73.10 16.30
N LEU A 302 22.62 -73.14 16.71
CA LEU A 302 22.21 -73.40 18.09
C LEU A 302 22.09 -74.89 18.43
N ALA A 303 22.18 -75.77 17.42
CA ALA A 303 22.06 -77.22 17.58
C ALA A 303 23.42 -77.96 17.53
N SER A 304 24.53 -77.23 17.48
CA SER A 304 25.90 -77.74 17.54
C SER A 304 26.63 -77.23 18.78
#